data_AF-A0A958EM38-F1
#
_entry.id   AF-A0A958EM38-F1
#
_cell.length_a   1.000
_cell.length_b   1.000
_cell.length_c   1.000
_cell.angle_alpha   90.00
_cell.angle_beta   90.00
_cell.angle_gamma   90.00
#
_symmetry.space_group_name_H-M   'P 1'
#
loop_
_entity.id
_entity.type
_entity.pdbx_description
1 polymer ?
#
loop_
_entity_poly.entity_id
_entity_poly.type
_entity_poly.pdbx_seq_one_letter_code
_entity_poly.pdbx_strand_id
1 'polypeptide(L)'
;QYIKNPREFLQNIWRILADNGEIHIIDTPFYEQSEIAAAKQRSSDYFASIGFHEMTRFYYHHSYESLGPIEFEILNDPLPDWRRILNLFAIRSPFPWLKIKKSSAV
;
A
#
# COMPACT_ATOMS: atom_id res chain seq x y z
N GLN A 1 0.89 0.09 -6.00
CA GLN A 1 -0.34 0.20 -6.81
C GLN A 1 -0.17 -0.39 -8.22
N TYR A 2 1.01 -0.41 -8.84
CA TYR A 2 1.21 -1.07 -10.16
C TYR A 2 1.57 -2.57 -10.08
N ILE A 3 1.51 -3.16 -8.89
CA ILE A 3 1.81 -4.57 -8.66
C ILE A 3 0.48 -5.32 -8.70
N LYS A 4 0.33 -6.31 -9.58
CA LYS A 4 -0.95 -7.04 -9.68
C LYS A 4 -1.21 -7.93 -8.45
N ASN A 5 -0.17 -8.61 -7.95
CA ASN A 5 -0.24 -9.54 -6.83
C ASN A 5 0.85 -9.19 -5.80
N PRO A 6 0.52 -8.43 -4.74
CA PRO A 6 1.52 -7.97 -3.77
C PRO A 6 2.13 -9.15 -2.99
N ARG A 7 1.36 -10.20 -2.71
CA ARG A 7 1.85 -11.38 -1.99
C ARG A 7 2.94 -12.11 -2.78
N GLU A 8 2.66 -12.45 -4.03
CA GLU A 8 3.61 -13.15 -4.89
C GLU A 8 4.88 -12.32 -5.09
N PHE A 9 4.72 -11.01 -5.29
CA PHE A 9 5.85 -10.08 -5.38
C PHE A 9 6.73 -10.10 -4.11
N LEU A 10 6.11 -10.01 -2.92
CA LEU A 10 6.82 -10.05 -1.65
C LEU A 10 7.49 -11.42 -1.38
N GLN A 11 6.86 -12.53 -1.77
CA GLN A 11 7.46 -13.86 -1.67
C GLN A 11 8.73 -13.98 -2.51
N ASN A 12 8.76 -13.39 -3.70
CA ASN A 12 9.95 -13.36 -4.53
C ASN A 12 11.08 -12.55 -3.89
N ILE A 13 10.76 -11.40 -3.29
CA ILE A 13 11.74 -10.60 -2.54
C ILE A 13 12.25 -11.38 -1.32
N TRP A 14 11.35 -12.06 -0.60
CA TRP A 14 11.70 -12.84 0.59
C TRP A 14 12.79 -13.89 0.33
N ARG A 15 12.76 -14.53 -0.85
CA ARG A 15 13.73 -15.55 -1.26
C ARG A 15 15.15 -15.02 -1.43
N ILE A 16 15.31 -13.74 -1.72
CA ILE A 16 16.62 -13.10 -1.91
C ILE A 16 17.02 -12.22 -0.72
N LEU A 17 16.15 -12.09 0.27
CA LEU A 17 16.37 -11.29 1.46
C LEU A 17 17.41 -11.96 2.35
N ALA A 18 18.38 -11.18 2.86
CA ALA A 18 19.37 -11.67 3.82
C ALA A 18 18.69 -12.19 5.11
N ASP A 19 19.41 -12.99 5.89
CA ASP A 19 18.91 -13.43 7.19
C ASP A 19 18.68 -12.23 8.11
N ASN A 20 17.53 -12.24 8.80
CA ASN A 20 17.00 -11.09 9.56
C ASN A 20 16.74 -9.82 8.73
N GLY A 21 16.76 -9.90 7.40
CA GLY A 21 16.45 -8.76 6.54
C GLY A 21 15.01 -8.27 6.69
N GLU A 22 14.78 -7.02 6.30
CA GLU A 22 13.49 -6.35 6.41
C GLU A 22 13.06 -5.79 5.04
N ILE A 23 11.76 -5.80 4.78
CA ILE A 23 11.14 -5.13 3.63
C ILE A 23 10.32 -3.97 4.19
N HIS A 24 10.56 -2.77 3.68
CA HIS A 24 9.80 -1.58 4.04
C HIS A 24 8.99 -1.09 2.85
N ILE A 25 7.70 -0.88 3.04
CA ILE A 25 6.79 -0.27 2.05
C ILE A 25 6.36 1.09 2.61
N ILE A 26 6.64 2.17 1.88
CA ILE A 26 6.48 3.56 2.37
C ILE A 26 5.81 4.51 1.37
N ASP A 27 5.62 4.06 0.14
CA ASP A 27 5.20 4.88 -1.01
C ASP A 27 3.88 4.41 -1.65
N THR A 28 3.20 3.47 -1.00
CA THR A 28 2.02 2.80 -1.53
C THR A 28 0.91 2.80 -0.47
N PRO A 29 -0.32 3.23 -0.81
CA PRO A 29 -1.44 3.11 0.11
C PRO A 29 -1.87 1.66 0.22
N PHE A 30 -2.24 1.27 1.44
CA PHE A 30 -3.00 0.05 1.74
C PHE A 30 -4.32 0.46 2.37
N TYR A 31 -5.37 -0.29 2.06
CA TYR A 31 -6.73 0.04 2.41
C TYR A 31 -7.36 -1.04 3.29
N GLU A 32 -8.35 -0.66 4.08
CA GLU A 32 -9.33 -1.63 4.55
C GLU A 32 -10.21 -2.11 3.39
N GLN A 33 -10.78 -3.31 3.49
CA GLN A 33 -11.60 -3.85 2.40
C GLN A 33 -12.80 -2.96 2.08
N SER A 34 -13.37 -2.31 3.09
CA SER A 34 -14.48 -1.36 2.96
C SER A 34 -14.11 -0.12 2.13
N GLU A 35 -12.83 0.24 2.06
CA GLU A 35 -12.36 1.45 1.39
C GLU A 35 -11.98 1.22 -0.08
N ILE A 36 -11.80 -0.04 -0.50
CA ILE A 36 -11.30 -0.39 -1.85
C ILE A 36 -12.19 0.18 -2.95
N ALA A 37 -13.52 0.07 -2.81
CA ALA A 37 -14.45 0.58 -3.81
C ALA A 37 -14.33 2.10 -3.99
N ALA A 38 -14.29 2.84 -2.86
CA ALA A 38 -14.13 4.29 -2.87
C ALA A 38 -12.76 4.71 -3.42
N ALA A 39 -11.69 3.96 -3.10
CA ALA A 39 -10.35 4.22 -3.62
C ALA A 39 -10.27 4.03 -5.15
N LYS A 40 -10.89 2.98 -5.68
CA LYS A 40 -11.01 2.74 -7.12
C LYS A 40 -11.72 3.88 -7.83
N GLN A 41 -12.83 4.35 -7.26
CA GLN A 41 -13.58 5.48 -7.84
C GLN A 41 -12.71 6.74 -7.91
N ARG A 42 -12.04 7.11 -6.81
CA ARG A 42 -11.14 8.29 -6.80
C ARG A 42 -10.05 8.22 -7.87
N SER A 43 -9.43 7.05 -8.05
CA SER A 43 -8.43 6.86 -9.10
C SER A 43 -9.05 6.95 -10.51
N SER A 44 -10.25 6.39 -10.71
CA SER A 44 -10.98 6.50 -11.97
C SER A 44 -11.28 7.95 -12.32
N ASP A 45 -11.83 8.72 -11.37
CA ASP A 45 -12.17 10.13 -11.55
C ASP A 45 -10.91 10.96 -11.85
N TYR A 46 -9.81 10.69 -11.14
CA TYR A 46 -8.53 11.34 -11.39
C TYR A 46 -8.02 11.07 -12.80
N PHE A 47 -7.89 9.80 -13.21
CA PHE A 47 -7.40 9.45 -14.54
C PHE A 47 -8.33 9.95 -15.65
N ALA A 48 -9.64 9.98 -15.41
CA ALA A 48 -10.60 10.59 -16.30
C ALA A 48 -10.33 12.09 -16.49
N SER A 49 -10.13 12.83 -15.39
CA SER A 49 -9.91 14.28 -15.43
C SER A 49 -8.64 14.71 -16.17
N ILE A 50 -7.63 13.84 -16.23
CA ILE A 50 -6.37 14.09 -16.95
C ILE A 50 -6.34 13.44 -18.35
N GLY A 51 -7.43 12.82 -18.80
CA GLY A 51 -7.57 12.24 -20.14
C GLY A 51 -6.98 10.84 -20.33
N PHE A 52 -6.64 10.12 -19.26
CA PHE A 52 -5.95 8.83 -19.28
C PHE A 52 -6.76 7.68 -18.66
N HIS A 53 -8.04 7.54 -19.02
CA HIS A 53 -8.96 6.54 -18.45
C HIS A 53 -8.40 5.10 -18.43
N GLU A 54 -7.68 4.68 -19.47
CA GLU A 54 -7.08 3.34 -19.58
C GLU A 54 -6.09 3.02 -18.43
N MET A 55 -5.51 4.03 -17.78
CA MET A 55 -4.55 3.85 -16.68
C MET A 55 -5.17 3.13 -15.47
N THR A 56 -6.48 3.24 -15.30
CA THR A 56 -7.23 2.52 -14.23
C THR A 56 -7.00 1.01 -14.28
N ARG A 57 -6.76 0.44 -15.46
CA ARG A 57 -6.56 -1.01 -15.66
C ARG A 57 -5.22 -1.51 -15.12
N PHE A 58 -4.25 -0.60 -14.97
CA PHE A 58 -2.92 -0.90 -14.46
C PHE A 58 -2.75 -0.49 -12.98
N TYR A 59 -3.75 0.17 -12.40
CA TYR A 59 -3.70 0.70 -11.04
C TYR A 59 -4.50 -0.20 -10.09
N TYR A 60 -3.78 -1.06 -9.35
CA TYR A 60 -4.31 -2.02 -8.40
C TYR A 60 -4.35 -1.45 -6.98
N HIS A 61 -5.55 -1.42 -6.40
CA HIS A 61 -5.79 -1.05 -5.01
C HIS A 61 -5.70 -2.29 -4.12
N HIS A 62 -4.72 -2.32 -3.23
CA HIS A 62 -4.47 -3.42 -2.32
C HIS A 62 -5.02 -3.15 -0.93
N SER A 63 -5.63 -4.16 -0.33
CA SER A 63 -5.97 -4.15 1.08
C SER A 63 -4.89 -4.80 1.92
N TYR A 64 -4.90 -4.54 3.23
CA TYR A 64 -4.04 -5.26 4.17
C TYR A 64 -4.25 -6.79 4.08
N GLU A 65 -5.50 -7.23 3.91
CA GLU A 65 -5.83 -8.65 3.73
C GLU A 65 -5.17 -9.28 2.49
N SER A 66 -4.85 -8.49 1.46
CA SER A 66 -4.19 -9.01 0.25
C SER A 66 -2.77 -9.51 0.52
N LEU A 67 -2.14 -9.08 1.62
CA LEU A 67 -0.84 -9.57 2.09
C LEU A 67 -0.94 -10.99 2.69
N GLY A 68 -2.12 -11.40 3.15
CA GLY A 68 -2.34 -12.74 3.65
C GLY A 68 -1.71 -13.04 5.00
N PRO A 69 -1.05 -14.20 5.15
CA PRO A 69 -0.40 -14.59 6.40
C PRO A 69 0.96 -13.90 6.60
N ILE A 70 1.37 -13.01 5.69
CA ILE A 70 2.62 -12.25 5.87
C ILE A 70 2.42 -11.30 7.05
N GLU A 71 3.17 -11.51 8.12
CA GLU A 71 3.17 -10.61 9.28
C GLU A 71 3.86 -9.30 8.92
N PHE A 72 3.27 -8.18 9.36
CA PHE A 72 3.82 -6.85 9.18
C PHE A 72 3.53 -5.97 10.40
N GLU A 73 4.38 -4.97 10.60
CA GLU A 73 4.23 -3.92 11.59
C GLU A 73 3.97 -2.59 10.87
N ILE A 74 2.96 -1.84 11.31
CA ILE A 74 2.71 -0.48 10.83
C ILE A 74 3.52 0.48 11.73
N LEU A 75 4.63 1.00 11.20
CA LEU A 75 5.53 1.90 11.94
C LEU A 75 5.05 3.35 11.96
N ASN A 76 4.20 3.73 11.02
CA ASN A 76 3.53 5.03 10.99
C ASN A 76 2.16 4.84 10.33
N ASP A 77 1.10 5.07 11.11
CA ASP A 77 -0.27 5.07 10.61
C ASP A 77 -0.66 6.52 10.25
N PRO A 78 -0.91 6.85 8.97
CA PRO A 78 -1.43 8.15 8.59
C PRO A 78 -2.87 8.28 9.12
N LEU A 79 -2.98 8.84 10.33
CA LEU A 79 -4.16 9.21 11.11
C LEU A 79 -5.48 9.50 10.34
N PRO A 80 -6.66 9.37 11.01
CA PRO A 80 -7.97 9.29 10.37
C PRO A 80 -8.41 10.57 9.62
N ASP A 81 -9.38 10.37 8.71
CA ASP A 81 -9.90 11.28 7.68
C ASP A 81 -10.07 12.77 8.05
N TRP A 82 -10.36 13.10 9.30
CA TRP A 82 -10.61 14.49 9.73
C TRP A 82 -9.36 15.36 9.86
N ARG A 83 -8.15 14.78 9.92
CA ARG A 83 -6.87 15.54 10.03
C ARG A 83 -6.12 15.73 8.72
N ARG A 84 -6.64 15.26 7.58
CA ARG A 84 -6.07 15.52 6.24
C ARG A 84 -5.87 17.02 5.95
N ILE A 85 -6.63 17.90 6.60
CA ILE A 85 -6.55 19.37 6.46
C ILE A 85 -5.39 19.99 7.27
N LEU A 86 -4.91 19.33 8.34
CA LEU A 86 -3.81 19.84 9.17
C LEU A 86 -2.41 19.47 8.64
N ASN A 87 -2.33 18.65 7.58
CA ASN A 87 -1.07 18.23 6.95
C ASN A 87 -0.49 19.25 5.95
N LEU A 88 -1.05 20.46 5.83
CA LEU A 88 -0.40 21.53 5.06
C LEU A 88 0.93 22.00 5.68
N PHE A 89 1.18 21.71 6.96
CA PHE A 89 2.38 22.18 7.67
C PHE A 89 3.25 21.07 8.30
N ALA A 90 2.90 19.79 8.13
CA ALA A 90 3.72 18.68 8.59
C ALA A 90 3.96 17.70 7.44
N ILE A 91 5.21 17.63 6.99
CA ILE A 91 5.73 16.75 5.93
C ILE A 91 5.65 15.29 6.42
N ARG A 92 4.45 14.70 6.42
CA ARG A 92 4.25 13.28 6.72
C ARG A 92 3.61 12.62 5.51
N SER A 93 4.24 11.54 5.05
CA SER A 93 3.76 10.75 3.91
C SER A 93 2.29 10.38 4.12
N PRO A 94 1.43 10.53 3.11
CA PRO A 94 0.04 10.07 3.19
C PRO A 94 -0.08 8.54 3.18
N PHE A 95 1.04 7.83 3.04
CA PHE A 95 1.09 6.37 2.95
C PHE A 95 1.53 5.76 4.28
N PRO A 96 0.99 4.58 4.63
CA PRO A 96 1.45 3.83 5.78
C PRO A 96 2.90 3.39 5.58
N TRP A 97 3.64 3.31 6.68
CA TRP A 97 4.94 2.66 6.68
C TRP A 97 4.77 1.22 7.18
N LEU A 98 4.79 0.27 6.26
CA LEU A 98 4.77 -1.16 6.59
C LEU A 98 6.20 -1.69 6.67
N LYS A 99 6.51 -2.38 7.77
CA LYS A 99 7.74 -3.16 7.94
C LYS A 99 7.37 -4.64 7.98
N ILE A 100 7.99 -5.41 7.11
CA ILE A 100 7.89 -6.88 7.07
C ILE A 100 9.26 -7.43 7.41
N LYS A 101 9.36 -8.25 8.45
CA LYS A 101 10.64 -8.86 8.87
C LYS A 101 10.73 -10.29 8.35
N LYS A 102 11.90 -10.69 7.84
CA LYS A 102 12.18 -12.08 7.51
C LYS A 102 12.09 -12.92 8.78
N SER A 103 10.99 -13.62 8.95
CA SER A 103 10.82 -14.63 10.00
C SER A 103 11.30 -15.97 9.45
N SER A 104 11.89 -16.82 10.28
CA SER A 104 12.40 -18.13 9.85
C SER A 104 11.30 -19.15 9.52
N ALA A 105 10.03 -18.74 9.47
CA ALA A 105 8.88 -19.61 9.28
C ALA A 105 8.03 -19.17 8.07
N VAL A 106 8.38 -19.69 6.89
CA VAL A 106 7.45 -19.98 5.80
C VAL A 106 7.81 -21.36 5.26
#